data_AF-L1QFC8-F1
#
_entry.id   AF-L1QFC8-F1
#
_cell.length_a   1.000
_cell.length_b   1.000
_cell.length_c   1.000
_cell.angle_alpha   90.00
_cell.angle_beta   90.00
_cell.angle_gamma   90.00
#
_symmetry.space_group_name_H-M   'P 1'
#
loop_
_entity.id
_entity.type
_entity.pdbx_description
1 polymer ?
#
loop_
_entity_poly.entity_id
_entity_poly.type
_entity_poly.pdbx_seq_one_letter_code
_entity_poly.pdbx_strand_id
1 'polypeptide(L)'
;MDKDIIINLYKKQFKIICLYLTKCGCSISDAEDIVHDSFIKAIEYMDGVATENLSSWLFRVAINTYKNNLKRCKIINSFPLMKITFLNN
;
A
#
# COMPACT_ATOMS: atom_id res chain seq x y z
N MET A 1 -0.44 -4.88 22.24
CA MET A 1 -0.03 -3.50 21.85
C MET A 1 -1.01 -2.48 22.41
N ASP A 2 -0.52 -1.30 22.79
CA ASP A 2 -1.36 -0.12 22.97
C ASP A 2 -1.98 0.35 21.64
N LYS A 3 -3.31 0.21 21.53
CA LYS A 3 -4.13 0.62 20.38
C LYS A 3 -3.89 2.07 19.97
N ASP A 4 -3.54 2.93 20.94
CA ASP A 4 -3.32 4.35 20.70
C ASP A 4 -2.07 4.60 19.84
N ILE A 5 -1.07 3.72 19.88
CA ILE A 5 0.12 3.82 19.05
C ILE A 5 -0.26 3.69 17.56
N ILE A 6 -1.06 2.68 17.20
CA ILE A 6 -1.50 2.47 15.81
C ILE A 6 -2.41 3.60 15.35
N ILE A 7 -3.35 4.02 16.18
CA ILE A 7 -4.25 5.13 15.83
C ILE A 7 -3.45 6.41 15.57
N ASN A 8 -2.47 6.70 16.42
CA ASN A 8 -1.61 7.87 16.23
C ASN A 8 -0.70 7.75 15.01
N LEU A 9 -0.17 6.55 14.74
CA LEU A 9 0.59 6.29 13.52
C LEU A 9 -0.28 6.49 12.27
N TYR A 10 -1.51 5.98 12.30
CA TYR A 10 -2.49 6.13 11.23
C TYR A 10 -2.76 7.59 10.90
N LYS A 11 -3.15 8.37 11.91
CA LYS A 11 -3.41 9.80 11.77
C LYS A 11 -2.22 10.57 11.18
N LYS A 12 -0.99 10.18 11.54
CA LYS A 12 0.24 10.84 11.05
C LYS A 12 0.61 10.43 9.64
N GLN A 13 0.62 9.12 9.34
CA GLN A 13 1.25 8.61 8.13
C GLN A 13 0.30 8.43 6.95
N PHE A 14 -1.00 8.23 7.20
CA PHE A 14 -1.96 7.92 6.14
C PHE A 14 -1.89 8.94 4.99
N LYS A 15 -2.10 10.22 5.32
CA LYS A 15 -2.09 11.30 4.34
C LYS A 15 -0.73 11.47 3.65
N ILE A 16 0.37 11.26 4.38
CA ILE A 16 1.73 11.40 3.85
C ILE A 16 1.99 10.35 2.78
N ILE A 17 1.64 9.09 3.06
CA ILE A 17 1.86 7.98 2.13
C ILE A 17 0.92 8.09 0.93
N CYS A 18 -0.37 8.41 1.14
CA CYS A 18 -1.31 8.62 0.03
C CYS A 18 -0.82 9.73 -0.91
N LEU A 19 -0.37 10.87 -0.36
CA LEU A 19 0.19 11.98 -1.16
C LEU A 19 1.46 11.58 -1.91
N TYR A 20 2.32 10.75 -1.31
CA TYR A 20 3.51 10.25 -1.99
C TYR A 20 3.13 9.33 -3.17
N LEU A 21 2.26 8.35 -2.95
CA LEU A 21 1.85 7.40 -3.98
C LEU A 21 1.11 8.09 -5.13
N THR A 22 0.23 9.04 -4.82
CA THR A 22 -0.47 9.83 -5.84
C THR A 22 0.50 10.68 -6.67
N LYS A 23 1.52 11.29 -6.05
CA LYS A 23 2.61 11.96 -6.79
C LYS A 23 3.41 11.03 -7.69
N CYS A 24 3.49 9.74 -7.36
CA CYS A 24 4.10 8.72 -8.22
C CYS A 24 3.18 8.26 -9.37
N GLY A 25 1.94 8.73 -9.44
CA GLY A 25 0.97 8.35 -10.48
C GLY A 25 0.00 7.25 -10.07
N CYS A 26 -0.09 6.91 -8.77
CA CYS A 26 -1.16 6.08 -8.24
C CYS A 26 -2.48 6.86 -8.25
N SER A 27 -3.62 6.20 -8.51
CA SER A 27 -4.91 6.84 -8.27
C SER A 27 -5.11 7.09 -6.77
N ILE A 28 -5.98 8.04 -6.41
CA ILE A 28 -6.27 8.34 -4.99
C ILE A 28 -6.85 7.09 -4.30
N SER A 29 -7.84 6.45 -4.92
CA SER A 29 -8.46 5.23 -4.38
C SER A 29 -7.44 4.12 -4.17
N ASP A 30 -6.61 3.82 -5.18
CA ASP A 30 -5.58 2.78 -5.04
C ASP A 30 -4.55 3.14 -3.97
N ALA A 31 -4.23 4.43 -3.82
CA ALA A 31 -3.30 4.88 -2.79
C ALA A 31 -3.89 4.68 -1.38
N GLU A 32 -5.16 5.00 -1.18
CA GLU A 32 -5.86 4.77 0.08
C GLU A 32 -5.92 3.27 0.41
N ASP A 33 -6.27 2.42 -0.57
CA ASP A 33 -6.32 0.97 -0.41
C ASP A 33 -4.95 0.39 -0.05
N ILE A 34 -3.89 0.78 -0.76
CA ILE A 34 -2.52 0.34 -0.46
C ILE A 34 -2.11 0.71 0.96
N VAL A 35 -2.47 1.93 1.41
CA VAL A 35 -2.13 2.39 2.74
C VAL A 35 -2.91 1.62 3.80
N HIS A 36 -4.22 1.43 3.62
CA HIS A 36 -5.05 0.62 4.52
C HIS A 36 -4.50 -0.80 4.67
N ASP A 37 -4.22 -1.49 3.56
CA ASP A 37 -3.63 -2.84 3.57
C ASP A 37 -2.27 -2.87 4.29
N SER A 38 -1.49 -1.81 4.14
CA SER A 38 -0.19 -1.69 4.84
C SER A 38 -0.38 -1.55 6.36
N PHE A 39 -1.43 -0.85 6.81
CA PHE A 39 -1.78 -0.77 8.23
C PHE A 39 -2.33 -2.08 8.79
N ILE A 40 -3.12 -2.83 8.01
CA ILE A 40 -3.56 -4.18 8.40
C ILE A 40 -2.36 -5.07 8.63
N LYS A 41 -1.41 -5.10 7.69
CA LYS A 41 -0.14 -5.83 7.85
C LYS A 41 0.67 -5.32 9.03
N ALA A 42 0.69 -4.01 9.29
CA ALA A 42 1.35 -3.47 10.47
C ALA A 42 0.75 -4.10 11.73
N ILE A 43 -0.58 -4.10 11.88
CA ILE A 43 -1.27 -4.70 13.02
C ILE A 43 -0.99 -6.20 13.14
N GLU A 44 -0.89 -6.93 12.04
CA GLU A 44 -0.62 -8.37 12.03
C GLU A 44 0.83 -8.75 12.41
N TYR A 45 1.82 -7.99 11.95
CA TYR A 45 3.25 -8.37 12.04
C TYR A 45 4.07 -7.52 13.02
N MET A 46 3.45 -6.53 13.66
CA MET A 46 4.15 -5.57 14.50
C MET A 46 4.73 -6.14 15.80
N ASP A 47 4.28 -7.29 16.30
CA ASP A 47 4.89 -7.91 17.48
C ASP A 47 6.36 -8.32 17.22
N GLY A 48 6.76 -8.44 15.95
CA GLY A 48 8.15 -8.63 15.53
C GLY A 48 8.88 -7.36 15.08
N VAL A 49 8.24 -6.18 15.14
CA VAL A 49 8.80 -4.90 14.68
C VAL A 49 8.90 -3.93 15.85
N ALA A 50 10.12 -3.46 16.12
CA ALA A 50 10.33 -2.46 17.15
C ALA A 50 9.52 -1.17 16.84
N THR A 51 8.85 -0.62 17.85
CA THR A 51 7.84 0.45 17.68
C THR A 51 8.43 1.71 17.06
N GLU A 52 9.70 2.00 17.32
CA GLU A 52 10.46 3.11 16.75
C GLU A 52 10.65 3.00 15.23
N ASN A 53 10.61 1.77 14.69
CA ASN A 53 10.82 1.50 13.26
C ASN A 53 9.51 1.35 12.47
N LEU A 54 8.35 1.39 13.16
CA LEU A 54 7.06 1.06 12.56
C LEU A 54 6.67 2.03 11.43
N SER A 55 6.99 3.33 11.56
CA SER A 55 6.75 4.33 10.51
C SER A 55 7.52 4.00 9.22
N SER A 56 8.83 3.76 9.34
CA SER A 56 9.70 3.45 8.19
C SER A 56 9.35 2.11 7.56
N TRP A 57 8.99 1.13 8.39
CA TRP A 57 8.51 -0.17 7.92
C TRP A 57 7.21 -0.04 7.12
N LEU A 58 6.21 0.67 7.66
CA LEU A 58 4.93 0.92 6.99
C LEU A 58 5.14 1.60 5.63
N PHE A 59 6.00 2.62 5.59
CA PHE A 59 6.33 3.34 4.37
C PHE A 59 6.93 2.40 3.30
N ARG A 60 7.84 1.50 3.71
CA ARG A 60 8.41 0.49 2.82
C ARG A 60 7.35 -0.49 2.32
N VAL A 61 6.47 -0.97 3.18
CA VAL A 61 5.40 -1.92 2.81
C VAL A 61 4.47 -1.29 1.77
N ALA A 62 4.04 -0.05 1.98
CA ALA A 62 3.17 0.65 1.03
C ALA A 62 3.84 0.85 -0.34
N ILE A 63 5.09 1.33 -0.37
CA ILE A 63 5.83 1.53 -1.62
C ILE A 63 6.08 0.21 -2.36
N ASN A 64 6.44 -0.84 -1.64
CA ASN A 64 6.67 -2.15 -2.24
C ASN A 64 5.38 -2.71 -2.83
N THR A 65 4.24 -2.54 -2.13
CA THR A 65 2.92 -2.92 -2.64
C THR A 65 2.60 -2.17 -3.93
N TYR A 66 2.78 -0.85 -3.96
CA TYR A 66 2.61 -0.05 -5.17
C TYR A 66 3.48 -0.54 -6.34
N LYS A 67 4.78 -0.76 -6.10
CA LYS A 67 5.71 -1.27 -7.13
C LYS A 67 5.29 -2.65 -7.65
N ASN A 68 4.79 -3.52 -6.78
CA ASN A 68 4.30 -4.84 -7.17
C ASN A 68 3.04 -4.73 -8.03
N ASN A 69 2.10 -3.85 -7.67
CA ASN A 69 0.91 -3.58 -8.48
C ASN A 69 1.30 -3.08 -9.88
N LEU A 70 2.24 -2.13 -9.97
CA LEU A 70 2.76 -1.65 -11.27
C LEU A 70 3.39 -2.79 -12.10
N LYS A 71 4.22 -3.64 -11.49
CA LYS A 71 4.84 -4.79 -12.19
C LYS A 71 3.77 -5.74 -12.71
N ARG A 72 2.76 -6.06 -11.90
CA ARG A 72 1.65 -6.93 -12.28
C ARG A 72 0.83 -6.34 -13.43
N CYS A 73 0.51 -5.04 -13.37
CA CYS A 73 -0.18 -4.35 -14.47
C CYS A 73 0.64 -4.37 -15.77
N LYS A 74 1.97 -4.19 -15.69
CA LYS A 74 2.85 -4.32 -16.87
C LYS A 74 2.82 -5.72 -17.46
N ILE A 75 2.87 -6.76 -16.63
CA ILE A 75 2.80 -8.16 -17.07
C ILE A 75 1.46 -8.43 -17.78
N ILE A 76 0.34 -8.03 -17.16
CA ILE A 76 -1.00 -8.19 -17.74
C ILE A 76 -1.11 -7.46 -19.09
N ASN A 77 -0.60 -6.23 -19.17
CA ASN A 77 -0.62 -5.45 -20.41
C ASN A 77 0.29 -6.02 -21.50
N SER A 78 1.38 -6.71 -21.14
CA SER A 78 2.26 -7.39 -22.10
C SER A 78 1.73 -8.73 -22.62
N PHE A 79 0.70 -9.30 -21.99
CA PHE A 79 0.05 -10.55 -22.41
C PHE A 79 -1.34 -10.24 -23.00
N PRO A 80 -1.50 -10.18 -24.35
CA PRO A 80 -2.73 -9.70 -25.00
C PRO A 80 -4.01 -10.48 -24.63
N LEU A 81 -3.86 -11.76 -24.25
CA LEU A 81 -4.98 -12.67 -24.00
C LEU A 81 -5.85 -12.28 -22.80
N MET A 82 -5.28 -11.66 -21.75
CA MET A 82 -6.07 -11.18 -20.60
C MET A 82 -6.91 -9.95 -20.94
N LYS A 83 -6.46 -9.12 -21.89
CA LYS A 83 -7.16 -7.86 -22.23
C LYS A 83 -8.52 -8.11 -22.90
N ILE A 84 -8.62 -9.19 -23.68
CA ILE A 84 -9.84 -9.56 -24.42
C ILE A 84 -10.93 -10.09 -23.49
N THR A 85 -10.57 -10.76 -22.39
CA THR A 85 -11.52 -11.35 -21.45
C THR A 85 -12.23 -10.32 -20.55
N PHE A 86 -11.59 -9.17 -20.27
CA PHE A 86 -12.18 -8.09 -19.45
C PHE A 86 -12.98 -7.05 -20.26
N LEU A 87 -12.90 -7.06 -21.59
CA LEU A 87 -13.66 -6.12 -22.45
C LEU A 87 -14.98 -6.70 -22.98
N ASN A 88 -15.24 -7.99 -22.73
CA ASN A 88 -16.42 -8.71 -23.22
C ASN A 88 -17.44 -9.05 -22.11
N ASN A 89 -17.39 -8.39 -20.96
CA ASN A 89 -18.40 -8.47 -19.89
C ASN A 89 -18.96 -7.08 -19.58
#